data_AF-A0A353NFQ4-F1
#
_entry.id   AF-A0A353NFQ4-F1
#
_cell.length_a   1.000
_cell.length_b   1.000
_cell.length_c   1.000
_cell.angle_alpha   90.00
_cell.angle_beta   90.00
_cell.angle_gamma   90.00
#
_symmetry.space_group_name_H-M   'P 1'
#
loop_
_entity.id
_entity.type
_entity.pdbx_description
1 polymer ?
#
loop_
_entity_poly.entity_id
_entity_poly.type
_entity_poly.pdbx_seq_one_letter_code
_entity_poly.pdbx_strand_id
1 'polypeptide(L)'
;GRISLVLSSVAAVTLVVGGMATLLFHRKEVAPLPDFAAGDFGYALLLLFWTIVGWEVVGNYSGEVRNPKRTIMRAVGFSAVVITLVSLTVGAAVQFAAPELAGTGRLQVTAIITPLFGGWSRQIMAMLTLSLCTATYLLFVGGVARLIGALAREDFLPRILAASNREGAPVGAIVALTAVHLAVALAASWGAVTVETLVALADGFFIANATIGIAAAYKLFPGLLPRLATLLLGLFFVVIFCHSHILVILFVLTMAAATFAGKRMVGATEGTG
;
A
#
# COMPACT_ATOMS: atom_id res chain seq x y z
N GLY A 1 13.16 -10.45 5.75
CA GLY A 1 12.61 -10.18 7.08
C GLY A 1 13.44 -9.20 7.88
N ARG A 2 14.50 -9.67 8.56
CA ARG A 2 15.29 -8.85 9.51
C ARG A 2 15.90 -7.57 8.89
N ILE A 3 16.43 -7.65 7.67
CA ILE A 3 17.01 -6.49 6.98
C ILE A 3 15.97 -5.40 6.74
N SER A 4 14.78 -5.75 6.21
CA SER A 4 13.69 -4.79 5.99
C SER A 4 13.21 -4.14 7.29
N LEU A 5 13.13 -4.89 8.39
CA LEU A 5 12.79 -4.34 9.71
C LEU A 5 13.85 -3.32 10.19
N VAL A 6 15.14 -3.64 10.03
CA VAL A 6 16.22 -2.71 10.41
C VAL A 6 16.15 -1.45 9.56
N LEU A 7 16.02 -1.58 8.24
CA LEU A 7 15.96 -0.45 7.32
C LEU A 7 14.75 0.47 7.61
N SER A 8 13.56 -0.11 7.80
CA SER A 8 12.35 0.65 8.15
C SER A 8 12.45 1.30 9.52
N SER A 9 13.06 0.63 10.51
CA SER A 9 13.28 1.21 11.84
C SER A 9 14.25 2.37 11.79
N VAL A 10 15.38 2.23 11.08
CA VAL A 10 16.36 3.30 10.90
C VAL A 10 15.72 4.50 10.20
N ALA A 11 14.94 4.27 9.15
CA ALA A 11 14.23 5.34 8.45
C ALA A 11 13.21 6.04 9.36
N ALA A 12 12.38 5.29 10.08
CA ALA A 12 11.38 5.85 11.00
C ALA A 12 12.04 6.68 12.10
N VAL A 13 13.09 6.17 12.75
CA VAL A 13 13.85 6.91 13.77
C VAL A 13 14.48 8.17 13.18
N THR A 14 15.10 8.06 12.00
CA THR A 14 15.72 9.21 11.32
C THR A 14 14.70 10.32 11.03
N LEU A 15 13.53 9.95 10.50
CA LEU A 15 12.46 10.90 10.17
C LEU A 15 11.84 11.52 11.43
N VAL A 16 11.63 10.73 12.48
CA VAL A 16 11.07 11.24 13.74
C VAL A 16 12.05 12.15 14.45
N VAL A 17 13.31 11.73 14.61
CA VAL A 17 14.33 12.54 15.29
C VAL A 17 14.62 13.81 14.49
N GLY A 18 14.69 13.73 13.16
CA GLY A 18 14.90 14.90 12.30
C GLY A 18 13.72 15.85 12.33
N GLY A 19 12.50 15.31 12.20
CA GLY A 19 11.28 16.09 12.31
C GLY A 19 11.16 16.79 13.66
N MET A 20 11.44 16.09 14.76
CA MET A 20 11.45 16.68 16.10
C MET A 20 12.53 17.76 16.25
N ALA A 21 13.75 17.53 15.76
CA ALA A 21 14.81 18.55 15.79
C ALA A 21 14.42 19.80 14.99
N THR A 22 13.77 19.62 13.85
CA THR A 22 13.24 20.72 13.04
C THR A 22 12.16 21.50 13.80
N LEU A 23 11.20 20.80 14.42
CA LEU A 23 10.11 21.41 15.17
C LEU A 23 10.57 22.16 16.42
N LEU A 24 11.62 21.67 17.08
CA LEU A 24 12.14 22.25 18.33
C LEU A 24 13.08 23.44 18.08
N PHE A 25 13.92 23.36 17.05
CA PHE A 25 15.04 24.31 16.87
C PHE A 25 14.95 25.18 15.61
N HIS A 26 14.13 24.80 14.62
CA HIS A 26 14.09 25.48 13.31
C HIS A 26 12.65 25.66 12.81
N ARG A 27 11.78 26.13 13.71
CA ARG A 27 10.37 26.37 13.43
C ARG A 27 10.14 27.79 12.91
N LYS A 28 9.34 27.95 11.86
CA LYS A 28 8.79 29.26 11.45
C LYS A 28 7.61 29.68 12.32
N GLU A 29 7.34 30.98 12.37
CA GLU A 29 6.13 31.50 12.98
C GLU A 29 4.87 30.92 12.32
N VAL A 30 3.83 30.74 13.12
CA VAL A 30 2.57 30.15 12.67
C VAL A 30 1.86 31.17 11.77
N ALA A 31 1.88 30.93 10.47
CA ALA A 31 1.01 31.63 9.54
C ALA A 31 -0.46 31.25 9.82
N PRO A 32 -1.42 32.17 9.59
CA PRO A 32 -2.85 31.84 9.64
C PRO A 32 -3.14 30.63 8.76
N LEU A 33 -4.03 29.75 9.24
CA LEU A 33 -4.50 28.63 8.42
C LEU A 33 -5.22 29.18 7.18
N PRO A 34 -4.98 28.61 5.99
CA PRO A 34 -5.75 28.97 4.81
C PRO A 34 -7.22 28.60 5.00
N ASP A 35 -8.10 29.23 4.22
CA ASP A 35 -9.52 28.87 4.19
C ASP A 35 -9.70 27.39 3.85
N PHE A 36 -10.70 26.77 4.48
CA PHE A 36 -10.97 25.36 4.26
C PHE A 36 -11.50 25.12 2.85
N ALA A 37 -10.68 24.49 2.01
CA ALA A 37 -11.06 24.02 0.69
C ALA A 37 -11.35 22.51 0.73
N ALA A 38 -12.63 22.14 0.58
CA ALA A 38 -13.07 20.74 0.65
C ALA A 38 -12.37 19.84 -0.40
N GLY A 39 -12.07 20.38 -1.59
CA GLY A 39 -11.36 19.67 -2.65
C GLY A 39 -9.92 19.32 -2.27
N ASP A 40 -9.17 20.30 -1.76
CA ASP A 40 -7.77 20.11 -1.32
C ASP A 40 -7.70 19.17 -0.13
N PHE A 41 -8.66 19.28 0.80
CA PHE A 41 -8.78 18.35 1.93
C PHE A 41 -9.03 16.91 1.46
N GLY A 42 -9.94 16.72 0.51
CA GLY A 42 -10.20 15.41 -0.09
C GLY A 42 -8.96 14.83 -0.78
N TYR A 43 -8.24 15.66 -1.54
CA TYR A 43 -6.99 15.25 -2.19
C TYR A 43 -5.89 14.87 -1.19
N ALA A 44 -5.75 15.64 -0.09
CA ALA A 44 -4.82 15.31 0.99
C ALA A 44 -5.17 13.97 1.67
N LEU A 45 -6.47 13.68 1.89
CA LEU A 45 -6.91 12.38 2.41
C LEU A 45 -6.57 11.22 1.47
N LEU A 46 -6.71 11.42 0.15
CA LEU A 46 -6.31 10.42 -0.85
C LEU A 46 -4.79 10.16 -0.80
N LEU A 47 -3.97 11.20 -0.68
CA LEU A 47 -2.52 11.04 -0.51
C LEU A 47 -2.17 10.36 0.82
N LEU A 48 -2.90 10.65 1.89
CA LEU A 48 -2.72 9.98 3.18
C LEU A 48 -3.11 8.51 3.14
N PHE A 49 -4.15 8.14 2.39
CA PHE A 49 -4.52 6.74 2.18
C PHE A 49 -3.34 5.94 1.62
N TRP A 50 -2.58 6.52 0.68
CA TRP A 50 -1.39 5.89 0.11
C TRP A 50 -0.31 5.53 1.14
N THR A 51 -0.25 6.27 2.26
CA THR A 51 0.71 5.97 3.35
C THR A 51 0.39 4.68 4.11
N ILE A 52 -0.82 4.16 3.95
CA ILE A 52 -1.31 2.96 4.64
C ILE A 52 -1.33 1.76 3.68
N VAL A 53 -1.45 1.98 2.36
CA VAL A 53 -1.47 0.91 1.34
C VAL A 53 -0.33 -0.09 1.52
N GLY A 54 -0.64 -1.38 1.37
CA GLY A 54 0.31 -2.48 1.58
C GLY A 54 -0.04 -3.43 2.72
N TRP A 55 -1.12 -3.18 3.47
CA TRP A 55 -1.58 -4.09 4.51
C TRP A 55 -2.06 -5.44 3.94
N GLU A 56 -2.51 -5.46 2.69
CA GLU A 56 -3.05 -6.65 2.03
C GLU A 56 -2.00 -7.74 1.81
N VAL A 57 -0.73 -7.37 1.65
CA VAL A 57 0.38 -8.33 1.51
C VAL A 57 0.65 -9.10 2.80
N VAL A 58 0.27 -8.57 3.97
CA VAL A 58 0.52 -9.21 5.26
C VAL A 58 -0.12 -10.59 5.34
N GLY A 59 -1.31 -10.76 4.73
CA GLY A 59 -2.01 -12.05 4.68
C GLY A 59 -1.21 -13.13 3.95
N ASN A 60 -0.45 -12.77 2.92
CA ASN A 60 0.33 -13.72 2.12
C ASN A 60 1.47 -14.38 2.90
N TYR A 61 1.87 -13.78 4.03
CA TYR A 61 2.89 -14.30 4.93
C TYR A 61 2.32 -14.99 6.18
N SER A 62 0.99 -15.09 6.30
CA SER A 62 0.37 -15.64 7.52
C SER A 62 0.78 -17.08 7.81
N GLY A 63 1.04 -17.89 6.78
CA GLY A 63 1.49 -19.28 6.93
C GLY A 63 2.88 -19.43 7.54
N GLU A 64 3.71 -18.39 7.52
CA GLU A 64 5.08 -18.40 8.06
C GLU A 64 5.16 -17.89 9.50
N VAL A 65 4.04 -17.44 10.06
CA VAL A 65 3.96 -16.87 11.40
C VAL A 65 3.51 -17.95 12.38
N ARG A 66 4.30 -18.19 13.45
CA ARG A 66 4.01 -19.23 14.47
C ARG A 66 2.61 -19.11 15.12
N ASN A 67 2.10 -17.89 15.29
CA ASN A 67 0.75 -17.64 15.80
C ASN A 67 0.10 -16.45 15.05
N PRO A 68 -0.48 -16.68 13.86
CA PRO A 68 -0.93 -15.61 12.98
C PRO A 68 -2.02 -14.74 13.64
N LYS A 69 -3.00 -15.38 14.30
CA LYS A 69 -4.14 -14.70 14.94
C LYS A 69 -3.73 -13.64 15.95
N ARG A 70 -2.69 -13.88 16.76
CA ARG A 70 -2.23 -12.92 17.77
C ARG A 70 -1.13 -12.01 17.23
N THR A 71 -0.16 -12.57 16.52
CA THR A 71 1.03 -11.83 16.08
C THR A 71 0.68 -10.82 15.00
N ILE A 72 -0.12 -11.19 13.99
CA ILE A 72 -0.49 -10.27 12.90
C ILE A 72 -1.34 -9.13 13.46
N MET A 73 -2.34 -9.42 14.31
CA MET A 73 -3.19 -8.39 14.89
C MET A 73 -2.40 -7.37 15.73
N ARG A 74 -1.46 -7.83 16.55
CA ARG A 74 -0.58 -6.95 17.33
C ARG A 74 0.37 -6.15 16.44
N ALA A 75 0.95 -6.79 15.42
CA ALA A 75 1.86 -6.14 14.49
C ALA A 75 1.16 -5.05 13.69
N VAL A 76 -0.05 -5.29 13.18
CA VAL A 76 -0.86 -4.32 12.44
C VAL A 76 -1.25 -3.14 13.34
N GLY A 77 -1.67 -3.39 14.58
CA GLY A 77 -1.96 -2.32 15.53
C GLY A 77 -0.74 -1.47 15.86
N PHE A 78 0.41 -2.12 16.12
CA PHE A 78 1.67 -1.43 16.37
C PHE A 78 2.13 -0.62 15.16
N SER A 79 2.07 -1.19 13.95
CA SER A 79 2.44 -0.47 12.73
C SER A 79 1.55 0.73 12.48
N ALA A 80 0.24 0.63 12.74
CA ALA A 80 -0.68 1.76 12.60
C ALA A 80 -0.28 2.94 13.52
N VAL A 81 0.08 2.64 14.78
CA VAL A 81 0.57 3.67 15.73
C VAL A 81 1.87 4.28 15.23
N VAL A 82 2.85 3.46 14.83
CA VAL A 82 4.15 3.95 14.35
C VAL A 82 4.00 4.80 13.09
N ILE A 83 3.24 4.34 12.10
CA ILE A 83 2.97 5.09 10.85
C ILE A 83 2.31 6.43 11.18
N THR A 84 1.31 6.43 12.06
CA THR A 84 0.61 7.66 12.47
C THR A 84 1.58 8.65 13.11
N LEU A 85 2.42 8.21 14.05
CA LEU A 85 3.40 9.07 14.72
C LEU A 85 4.43 9.64 13.75
N VAL A 86 4.98 8.81 12.86
CA VAL A 86 5.94 9.23 11.84
C VAL A 86 5.29 10.24 10.90
N SER A 87 4.12 9.94 10.35
CA SER A 87 3.41 10.80 9.40
C SER A 87 3.02 12.15 10.02
N LEU A 88 2.53 12.16 11.27
CA LEU A 88 2.21 13.40 11.98
C LEU A 88 3.46 14.23 12.25
N THR A 89 4.55 13.59 12.70
CA THR A 89 5.83 14.29 12.98
C THR A 89 6.42 14.88 11.71
N VAL A 90 6.49 14.10 10.63
CA VAL A 90 7.01 14.55 9.33
C VAL A 90 6.11 15.63 8.74
N GLY A 91 4.80 15.44 8.75
CA GLY A 91 3.84 16.43 8.25
C GLY A 91 3.94 17.76 9.01
N ALA A 92 4.01 17.71 10.33
CA ALA A 92 4.21 18.90 11.16
C ALA A 92 5.57 19.55 10.89
N ALA A 93 6.66 18.76 10.83
CA ALA A 93 7.99 19.29 10.56
C ALA A 93 8.07 19.97 9.20
N VAL A 94 7.50 19.37 8.15
CA VAL A 94 7.42 19.97 6.81
C VAL A 94 6.55 21.23 6.84
N GLN A 95 5.41 21.22 7.53
CA GLN A 95 4.54 22.38 7.60
C GLN A 95 5.18 23.57 8.33
N PHE A 96 5.91 23.31 9.41
CA PHE A 96 6.45 24.32 10.33
C PHE A 96 7.95 24.57 10.20
N ALA A 97 8.67 23.92 9.29
CA ALA A 97 10.08 24.20 9.07
C ALA A 97 10.33 25.65 8.64
N ALA A 98 11.42 26.23 9.15
CA ALA A 98 11.94 27.51 8.72
C ALA A 98 12.26 27.49 7.20
N PRO A 99 11.95 28.57 6.45
CA PRO A 99 12.28 28.67 5.03
C PRO A 99 13.77 28.47 4.73
N GLU A 100 14.65 28.75 5.69
CA GLU A 100 16.11 28.60 5.60
C GLU A 100 16.54 27.13 5.40
N LEU A 101 15.72 26.18 5.84
CA LEU A 101 15.89 24.74 5.59
C LEU A 101 15.39 24.33 4.20
N ALA A 102 14.54 25.15 3.58
CA ALA A 102 14.19 24.99 2.18
C ALA A 102 15.40 25.47 1.37
N GLY A 103 16.11 24.55 0.71
CA GLY A 103 17.15 24.91 -0.25
C GLY A 103 16.57 25.66 -1.47
N THR A 104 17.12 25.41 -2.65
CA THR A 104 16.73 26.11 -3.90
C THR A 104 15.36 25.69 -4.49
N GLY A 105 14.35 25.32 -3.69
CA GLY A 105 13.06 24.83 -4.19
C GLY A 105 12.00 24.54 -3.11
N ARG A 106 10.94 23.79 -3.47
CA ARG A 106 9.88 23.32 -2.54
C ARG A 106 10.50 22.54 -1.36
N LEU A 107 9.93 22.72 -0.15
CA LEU A 107 10.39 22.02 1.04
C LEU A 107 10.29 20.50 0.82
N GLN A 108 11.44 19.83 0.77
CA GLN A 108 11.52 18.38 0.59
C GLN A 108 11.59 17.71 1.97
N VAL A 109 11.14 16.46 2.07
CA VAL A 109 11.32 15.64 3.28
C VAL A 109 12.80 15.62 3.72
N THR A 110 13.75 15.70 2.78
CA THR A 110 15.19 15.84 3.06
C THR A 110 15.54 17.05 3.95
N ALA A 111 14.78 18.14 3.87
CA ALA A 111 15.01 19.33 4.69
C ALA A 111 14.85 19.04 6.18
N ILE A 112 13.91 18.17 6.57
CA ILE A 112 13.63 17.89 7.99
C ILE A 112 14.75 17.12 8.68
N ILE A 113 15.63 16.44 7.93
CA ILE A 113 16.78 15.74 8.50
C ILE A 113 18.08 16.56 8.39
N THR A 114 18.02 17.73 7.74
CA THR A 114 19.17 18.64 7.60
C THR A 114 19.77 19.09 8.94
N PRO A 115 18.98 19.37 9.99
CA PRO A 115 19.53 19.67 11.32
C PRO A 115 20.38 18.53 11.92
N LEU A 116 20.18 17.29 11.49
CA LEU A 116 20.92 16.13 12.01
C LEU A 116 22.20 15.84 11.24
N PHE A 117 22.16 15.95 9.90
CA PHE A 117 23.23 15.46 9.04
C PHE A 117 23.87 16.53 8.16
N GLY A 118 23.37 17.77 8.21
CA GLY A 118 23.88 18.89 7.41
C GLY A 118 23.94 18.55 5.92
N GLY A 119 25.10 18.76 5.30
CA GLY A 119 25.32 18.50 3.88
C GLY A 119 25.17 17.05 3.42
N TRP A 120 25.20 16.07 4.34
CA TRP A 120 25.03 14.64 4.00
C TRP A 120 23.57 14.18 3.91
N SER A 121 22.63 15.04 4.27
CA SER A 121 21.20 14.73 4.33
C SER A 121 20.65 14.20 3.02
N ARG A 122 21.08 14.74 1.88
CA ARG A 122 20.62 14.30 0.56
C ARG A 122 21.04 12.86 0.26
N GLN A 123 22.30 12.53 0.54
CA GLN A 123 22.86 11.20 0.31
C GLN A 123 22.22 10.17 1.24
N ILE A 124 22.03 10.51 2.51
CA ILE A 124 21.38 9.65 3.49
C ILE A 124 19.93 9.39 3.09
N MET A 125 19.15 10.43 2.73
CA MET A 125 17.79 10.25 2.24
C MET A 125 17.73 9.39 0.97
N ALA A 126 18.66 9.59 0.03
CA ALA A 126 18.70 8.80 -1.18
C ALA A 126 18.95 7.31 -0.89
N MET A 127 19.91 7.00 0.00
CA MET A 127 20.20 5.63 0.42
C MET A 127 19.03 5.00 1.17
N LEU A 128 18.40 5.73 2.09
CA LEU A 128 17.22 5.27 2.82
C LEU A 128 16.06 4.98 1.85
N THR A 129 15.77 5.91 0.95
CA THR A 129 14.70 5.77 -0.05
C THR A 129 14.94 4.56 -0.93
N LEU A 130 16.15 4.41 -1.49
CA LEU A 130 16.49 3.27 -2.34
C LEU A 130 16.36 1.94 -1.60
N SER A 131 16.84 1.90 -0.35
CA SER A 131 16.78 0.71 0.49
C SER A 131 15.35 0.31 0.84
N LEU A 132 14.50 1.29 1.18
CA LEU A 132 13.08 1.07 1.49
C LEU A 132 12.29 0.65 0.25
N CYS A 133 12.50 1.30 -0.89
CA CYS A 133 11.86 0.92 -2.16
C CYS A 133 12.22 -0.51 -2.55
N THR A 134 13.50 -0.87 -2.46
CA THR A 134 13.98 -2.23 -2.76
C THR A 134 13.37 -3.25 -1.80
N ALA A 135 13.37 -2.96 -0.50
CA ALA A 135 12.79 -3.85 0.51
C ALA A 135 11.28 -4.04 0.31
N THR A 136 10.56 -2.97 -0.02
CA THR A 136 9.12 -2.99 -0.29
C THR A 136 8.82 -3.82 -1.54
N TYR A 137 9.54 -3.57 -2.63
CA TYR A 137 9.40 -4.35 -3.86
C TYR A 137 9.58 -5.86 -3.63
N LEU A 138 10.65 -6.25 -2.92
CA LEU A 138 10.91 -7.66 -2.61
C LEU A 138 9.81 -8.29 -1.74
N LEU A 139 9.25 -7.54 -0.78
CA LEU A 139 8.14 -8.00 0.06
C LEU A 139 6.86 -8.19 -0.75
N PHE A 140 6.54 -7.25 -1.64
CA PHE A 140 5.36 -7.34 -2.50
C PHE A 140 5.48 -8.50 -3.49
N VAL A 141 6.58 -8.59 -4.24
CA VAL A 141 6.81 -9.70 -5.19
C VAL A 141 6.79 -11.04 -4.47
N GLY A 142 7.45 -11.13 -3.31
CA GLY A 142 7.43 -12.35 -2.50
C GLY A 142 6.03 -12.72 -2.00
N GLY A 143 5.25 -11.75 -1.53
CA GLY A 143 3.88 -11.97 -1.07
C GLY A 143 2.95 -12.40 -2.20
N VAL A 144 2.97 -11.69 -3.33
CA VAL A 144 2.15 -12.01 -4.50
C VAL A 144 2.54 -13.37 -5.10
N ALA A 145 3.83 -13.70 -5.15
CA ALA A 145 4.28 -15.01 -5.62
C ALA A 145 3.72 -16.15 -4.76
N ARG A 146 3.62 -15.97 -3.44
CA ARG A 146 3.00 -16.95 -2.52
C ARG A 146 1.52 -17.12 -2.79
N LEU A 147 0.80 -16.02 -3.03
CA LEU A 147 -0.61 -16.04 -3.40
C LEU A 147 -0.83 -16.80 -4.71
N ILE A 148 -0.08 -16.45 -5.76
CA ILE A 148 -0.15 -17.13 -7.07
C ILE A 148 0.18 -18.62 -6.92
N GLY A 149 1.24 -18.96 -6.20
CA GLY A 149 1.63 -20.35 -5.97
C GLY A 149 0.59 -21.13 -5.18
N ALA A 150 -0.11 -20.50 -4.22
CA ALA A 150 -1.21 -21.12 -3.49
C ALA A 150 -2.42 -21.40 -4.40
N LEU A 151 -2.85 -20.39 -5.16
CA LEU A 151 -3.94 -20.54 -6.13
C LEU A 151 -3.64 -21.60 -7.20
N ALA A 152 -2.39 -21.69 -7.66
CA ALA A 152 -1.96 -22.69 -8.63
C ALA A 152 -1.91 -24.12 -8.05
N ARG A 153 -1.74 -24.28 -6.74
CA ARG A 153 -1.83 -25.60 -6.07
C ARG A 153 -3.27 -26.05 -5.85
N GLU A 154 -4.20 -25.10 -5.82
CA GLU A 154 -5.64 -25.33 -5.74
C GLU A 154 -6.31 -25.38 -7.13
N ASP A 155 -5.52 -25.55 -8.19
CA ASP A 155 -5.96 -25.65 -9.59
C ASP A 155 -6.76 -24.43 -10.14
N PHE A 156 -6.73 -23.29 -9.43
CA PHE A 156 -7.29 -22.03 -9.93
C PHE A 156 -6.40 -21.35 -10.99
N LEU A 157 -5.13 -21.75 -11.08
CA LEU A 157 -4.14 -21.22 -12.02
C LEU A 157 -3.31 -22.36 -12.64
N PRO A 158 -2.63 -22.13 -13.79
CA PRO A 158 -1.81 -23.16 -14.42
C PRO A 158 -0.79 -23.78 -13.46
N ARG A 159 -0.75 -25.12 -13.42
CA ARG A 159 0.09 -25.90 -12.49
C ARG A 159 1.58 -25.59 -12.58
N ILE A 160 2.06 -25.04 -13.70
CA ILE A 160 3.43 -24.56 -13.89
C ILE A 160 3.78 -23.47 -12.85
N LEU A 161 2.81 -22.63 -12.46
CA LEU A 161 2.98 -21.58 -11.45
C LEU A 161 3.10 -22.12 -10.02
N ALA A 162 2.67 -23.36 -9.79
CA ALA A 162 2.79 -24.02 -8.49
C ALA A 162 4.21 -24.54 -8.22
N ALA A 163 5.11 -24.50 -9.21
CA ALA A 163 6.49 -24.98 -9.07
C ALA A 163 7.22 -24.26 -7.93
N SER A 164 7.80 -25.02 -7.00
CA SER A 164 8.55 -24.51 -5.85
C SER A 164 9.97 -25.08 -5.78
N ASN A 165 10.88 -24.36 -5.13
CA ASN A 165 12.22 -24.88 -4.82
C ASN A 165 12.19 -25.80 -3.58
N ARG A 166 13.37 -26.31 -3.19
CA ARG A 166 13.57 -27.16 -2.00
C ARG A 166 13.12 -26.51 -0.69
N GLU A 167 13.20 -25.18 -0.59
CA GLU A 167 12.80 -24.39 0.57
C GLU A 167 11.32 -23.96 0.53
N GLY A 168 10.54 -24.45 -0.45
CA GLY A 168 9.13 -24.13 -0.60
C GLY A 168 8.83 -22.75 -1.21
N ALA A 169 9.83 -22.03 -1.73
CA ALA A 169 9.62 -20.76 -2.41
C ALA A 169 8.98 -20.99 -3.80
N PRO A 170 7.93 -20.24 -4.20
CA PRO A 170 7.16 -20.46 -5.42
C PRO A 170 7.88 -19.92 -6.67
N VAL A 171 8.90 -20.63 -7.15
CA VAL A 171 9.75 -20.22 -8.29
C VAL A 171 8.93 -20.00 -9.56
N GLY A 172 7.94 -20.84 -9.85
CA GLY A 172 7.09 -20.68 -11.05
C GLY A 172 6.39 -19.32 -11.07
N ALA A 173 5.81 -18.92 -9.93
CA ALA A 173 5.20 -17.62 -9.77
C ALA A 173 6.20 -16.45 -9.84
N ILE A 174 7.41 -16.60 -9.27
CA ILE A 174 8.45 -15.57 -9.31
C ILE A 174 8.92 -15.32 -10.75
N VAL A 175 9.12 -16.38 -11.55
CA VAL A 175 9.52 -16.26 -12.95
C VAL A 175 8.43 -15.58 -13.77
N ALA A 176 7.18 -15.98 -13.58
CA ALA A 176 6.03 -15.35 -14.26
C ALA A 176 5.92 -13.86 -13.91
N LEU A 177 6.04 -13.50 -12.62
CA LEU A 177 6.05 -12.10 -12.19
C LEU A 177 7.21 -11.34 -12.82
N THR A 178 8.42 -11.92 -12.84
CA THR A 178 9.59 -11.27 -13.47
C THR A 178 9.34 -10.96 -14.94
N ALA A 179 8.75 -11.91 -15.68
CA ALA A 179 8.40 -11.71 -17.09
C ALA A 179 7.38 -10.57 -17.26
N VAL A 180 6.35 -10.51 -16.41
CA VAL A 180 5.34 -9.42 -16.43
C VAL A 180 5.99 -8.07 -16.14
N HIS A 181 6.82 -7.97 -15.10
CA HIS A 181 7.50 -6.71 -14.76
C HIS A 181 8.44 -6.25 -15.88
N LEU A 182 9.15 -7.17 -16.54
CA LEU A 182 10.00 -6.84 -17.68
C LEU A 182 9.18 -6.36 -18.88
N ALA A 183 8.05 -6.99 -19.17
CA ALA A 183 7.14 -6.55 -20.23
C ALA A 183 6.58 -5.15 -19.95
N VAL A 184 6.19 -4.87 -18.71
CA VAL A 184 5.73 -3.53 -18.28
C VAL A 184 6.86 -2.50 -18.39
N ALA A 185 8.08 -2.84 -17.98
CA ALA A 185 9.23 -1.96 -18.09
C ALA A 185 9.57 -1.64 -19.56
N LEU A 186 9.47 -2.63 -20.47
CA LEU A 186 9.64 -2.42 -21.91
C LEU A 186 8.53 -1.54 -22.48
N ALA A 187 7.27 -1.79 -22.14
CA ALA A 187 6.15 -0.96 -22.56
C ALA A 187 6.31 0.49 -22.09
N ALA A 188 6.79 0.69 -20.86
CA ALA A 188 7.09 2.02 -20.33
C ALA A 188 8.25 2.69 -21.09
N SER A 189 9.30 1.94 -21.45
CA SER A 189 10.44 2.48 -22.22
C SER A 189 10.06 2.97 -23.63
N TRP A 190 9.00 2.41 -24.22
CA TRP A 190 8.42 2.85 -25.49
C TRP A 190 7.34 3.91 -25.34
N GLY A 191 7.06 4.39 -24.11
CA GLY A 191 6.03 5.39 -23.84
C GLY A 191 4.59 4.88 -23.98
N ALA A 192 4.39 3.56 -24.14
CA ALA A 192 3.05 2.97 -24.24
C ALA A 192 2.31 2.97 -22.90
N VAL A 193 3.05 3.02 -21.79
CA VAL A 193 2.51 3.06 -20.43
C VAL A 193 3.30 4.07 -19.61
N THR A 194 2.63 4.93 -18.86
CA THR A 194 3.29 5.90 -17.97
C THR A 194 3.27 5.44 -16.51
N VAL A 195 4.15 6.00 -15.67
CA VAL A 195 4.15 5.72 -14.23
C VAL A 195 2.83 6.13 -13.59
N GLU A 196 2.27 7.27 -14.01
CA GLU A 196 0.97 7.75 -13.54
C GLU A 196 -0.15 6.75 -13.87
N THR A 197 -0.11 6.17 -15.08
CA THR A 197 -1.07 5.14 -15.49
C THR A 197 -0.93 3.89 -14.63
N LEU A 198 0.30 3.43 -14.38
CA LEU A 198 0.54 2.24 -13.54
C LEU A 198 0.07 2.46 -12.10
N VAL A 199 0.34 3.63 -11.53
CA VAL A 199 -0.13 4.01 -10.20
C VAL A 199 -1.66 4.05 -10.18
N ALA A 200 -2.30 4.73 -11.14
CA ALA A 200 -3.76 4.81 -11.19
C ALA A 200 -4.45 3.43 -11.34
N LEU A 201 -3.83 2.50 -12.09
CA LEU A 201 -4.31 1.13 -12.19
C LEU A 201 -4.16 0.39 -10.85
N ALA A 202 -2.98 0.47 -10.22
CA ALA A 202 -2.72 -0.16 -8.93
C ALA A 202 -3.68 0.35 -7.84
N ASP A 203 -3.89 1.66 -7.76
CA ASP A 203 -4.82 2.32 -6.84
C ASP A 203 -6.22 1.72 -6.98
N GLY A 204 -6.73 1.67 -8.21
CA GLY A 204 -8.06 1.13 -8.47
C GLY A 204 -8.18 -0.33 -8.01
N PHE A 205 -7.16 -1.16 -8.23
CA PHE A 205 -7.17 -2.56 -7.80
C PHE A 205 -7.09 -2.70 -6.28
N PHE A 206 -6.30 -1.88 -5.59
CA PHE A 206 -6.24 -1.87 -4.13
C PHE A 206 -7.56 -1.43 -3.50
N ILE A 207 -8.19 -0.38 -4.06
CA ILE A 207 -9.49 0.11 -3.61
C ILE A 207 -10.57 -0.94 -3.85
N ALA A 208 -10.57 -1.60 -5.02
CA ALA A 208 -11.51 -2.69 -5.32
C ALA A 208 -11.36 -3.85 -4.32
N ASN A 209 -10.13 -4.30 -4.08
CA ASN A 209 -9.82 -5.36 -3.13
C ASN A 209 -10.29 -5.01 -1.70
N ALA A 210 -10.00 -3.77 -1.25
CA ALA A 210 -10.45 -3.29 0.04
C ALA A 210 -11.98 -3.23 0.14
N THR A 211 -12.67 -2.76 -0.91
CA THR A 211 -14.13 -2.69 -0.98
C THR A 211 -14.76 -4.07 -0.85
N ILE A 212 -14.23 -5.08 -1.57
CA ILE A 212 -14.69 -6.47 -1.46
C ILE A 212 -14.47 -7.01 -0.04
N GLY A 213 -13.31 -6.73 0.56
CA GLY A 213 -13.00 -7.11 1.94
C GLY A 213 -13.98 -6.50 2.97
N ILE A 214 -14.31 -5.22 2.83
CA ILE A 214 -15.27 -4.52 3.70
C ILE A 214 -16.69 -5.09 3.52
N ALA A 215 -17.10 -5.37 2.28
CA ALA A 215 -18.39 -6.00 2.00
C ALA A 215 -18.50 -7.40 2.63
N ALA A 216 -17.43 -8.20 2.57
CA ALA A 216 -17.36 -9.49 3.26
C ALA A 216 -17.42 -9.31 4.79
N ALA A 217 -16.73 -8.31 5.34
CA ALA A 217 -16.75 -8.00 6.78
C ALA A 217 -18.16 -7.62 7.28
N TYR A 218 -18.93 -6.86 6.50
CA TYR A 218 -20.33 -6.55 6.82
C TYR A 218 -21.18 -7.82 7.01
N LYS A 219 -20.97 -8.83 6.15
CA LYS A 219 -21.67 -10.12 6.24
C LYS A 219 -21.17 -10.97 7.42
N LEU A 220 -19.88 -10.88 7.77
CA LEU A 220 -19.26 -11.72 8.79
C LEU A 220 -19.42 -11.18 10.23
N PHE A 221 -19.42 -9.86 10.42
CA PHE A 221 -19.41 -9.27 11.76
C PHE A 221 -20.81 -9.29 12.41
N PRO A 222 -20.93 -9.89 13.62
CA PRO A 222 -22.15 -9.83 14.40
C PRO A 222 -22.25 -8.49 15.14
N GLY A 223 -23.44 -7.90 15.18
CA GLY A 223 -23.75 -6.66 15.90
C GLY A 223 -23.98 -5.45 15.01
N LEU A 224 -24.79 -4.51 15.50
CA LEU A 224 -25.17 -3.30 14.75
C LEU A 224 -23.98 -2.34 14.57
N LEU A 225 -23.22 -2.08 15.64
CA LEU A 225 -22.13 -1.10 15.61
C LEU A 225 -21.01 -1.48 14.61
N PRO A 226 -20.48 -2.72 14.58
CA PRO A 226 -19.50 -3.12 13.56
C PRO A 226 -20.05 -3.06 12.14
N ARG A 227 -21.34 -3.36 11.95
CA ARG A 227 -22.01 -3.28 10.64
C ARG A 227 -22.19 -1.84 10.17
N LEU A 228 -22.56 -0.93 11.05
CA LEU A 228 -22.63 0.49 10.71
C LEU A 228 -21.24 1.04 10.36
N ALA A 229 -20.21 0.65 11.13
CA ALA A 229 -18.84 1.04 10.82
C ALA A 229 -18.38 0.53 9.45
N THR A 230 -18.65 -0.74 9.11
CA THR A 230 -18.31 -1.28 7.79
C THR A 230 -19.15 -0.69 6.65
N LEU A 231 -20.40 -0.32 6.90
CA LEU A 231 -21.23 0.39 5.90
C LEU A 231 -20.68 1.78 5.59
N LEU A 232 -20.37 2.56 6.63
CA LEU A 232 -19.81 3.92 6.46
C LEU A 232 -18.45 3.86 5.75
N LEU A 233 -17.58 2.93 6.18
CA LEU A 233 -16.28 2.73 5.54
C LEU A 233 -16.43 2.23 4.10
N GLY A 234 -17.36 1.31 3.86
CA GLY A 234 -17.65 0.77 2.52
C GLY A 234 -18.14 1.86 1.58
N LEU A 235 -19.03 2.74 2.04
CA LEU A 235 -19.51 3.88 1.25
C LEU A 235 -18.36 4.80 0.83
N PHE A 236 -17.45 5.12 1.76
CA PHE A 236 -16.26 5.92 1.47
C PHE A 236 -15.39 5.28 0.38
N PHE A 237 -15.11 3.98 0.49
CA PHE A 237 -14.32 3.26 -0.52
C PHE A 237 -15.02 3.16 -1.88
N VAL A 238 -16.35 3.00 -1.91
CA VAL A 238 -17.13 3.00 -3.15
C VAL A 238 -17.07 4.37 -3.83
N VAL A 239 -17.20 5.47 -3.08
CA VAL A 239 -17.08 6.82 -3.64
C VAL A 239 -15.70 7.02 -4.27
N ILE A 240 -14.63 6.60 -3.59
CA ILE A 240 -13.26 6.68 -4.15
C ILE A 240 -13.12 5.76 -5.37
N PHE A 241 -13.69 4.55 -5.33
CA PHE A 241 -13.64 3.60 -6.44
C PHE A 241 -14.31 4.14 -7.70
N CYS A 242 -15.43 4.85 -7.57
CA CYS A 242 -16.09 5.49 -8.71
C CYS A 242 -15.23 6.57 -9.39
N HIS A 243 -14.23 7.13 -8.70
CA HIS A 243 -13.27 8.09 -9.26
C HIS A 243 -11.98 7.42 -9.75
N SER A 244 -11.88 6.08 -9.66
CA SER A 244 -10.71 5.33 -10.13
C SER A 244 -10.69 5.22 -11.66
N HIS A 245 -9.54 4.82 -12.21
CA HIS A 245 -9.35 4.69 -13.65
C HIS A 245 -10.39 3.75 -14.29
N ILE A 246 -11.04 4.21 -15.37
CA ILE A 246 -12.19 3.51 -15.99
C ILE A 246 -11.88 2.05 -16.37
N LEU A 247 -10.66 1.77 -16.83
CA LEU A 247 -10.24 0.42 -17.18
C LEU A 247 -10.32 -0.55 -15.99
N VAL A 248 -10.00 -0.08 -14.78
CA VAL A 248 -10.08 -0.91 -13.57
C VAL A 248 -11.54 -1.16 -13.21
N ILE A 249 -12.38 -0.13 -13.28
CA ILE A 249 -13.82 -0.28 -13.02
C ILE A 249 -14.42 -1.31 -13.97
N LEU A 250 -14.16 -1.19 -15.28
CA LEU A 250 -14.62 -2.14 -16.29
C LEU A 250 -14.08 -3.56 -16.04
N PHE A 251 -12.80 -3.68 -15.71
CA PHE A 251 -12.20 -4.98 -15.40
C PHE A 251 -12.84 -5.65 -14.18
N VAL A 252 -13.03 -4.90 -13.08
CA VAL A 252 -13.65 -5.42 -11.86
C VAL A 252 -15.11 -5.79 -12.09
N LEU A 253 -15.86 -4.98 -12.83
CA LEU A 253 -17.26 -5.26 -13.17
C LEU A 253 -17.40 -6.48 -14.09
N THR A 254 -16.52 -6.64 -15.08
CA THR A 254 -16.55 -7.81 -15.97
C THR A 254 -16.18 -9.10 -15.22
N MET A 255 -15.17 -9.06 -14.35
CA MET A 255 -14.83 -10.19 -13.47
C MET A 255 -15.99 -10.55 -12.53
N ALA A 256 -16.65 -9.57 -11.93
CA ALA A 256 -17.82 -9.79 -11.09
C ALA A 256 -18.95 -10.43 -11.89
N ALA A 257 -19.28 -9.89 -13.07
CA ALA A 257 -20.32 -10.41 -13.95
C ALA A 257 -20.03 -11.85 -14.38
N ALA A 258 -18.79 -12.16 -14.77
CA ALA A 258 -18.37 -13.51 -15.13
C ALA A 258 -18.53 -14.50 -13.96
N THR A 259 -18.18 -14.08 -12.75
CA THR A 259 -18.32 -14.89 -11.53
C THR A 259 -19.79 -15.16 -11.20
N PHE A 260 -20.66 -14.17 -11.31
CA PHE A 260 -22.10 -14.33 -11.08
C PHE A 260 -22.77 -15.18 -12.16
N ALA A 261 -22.37 -15.03 -13.43
CA ALA A 261 -22.84 -15.87 -14.52
C ALA A 261 -22.45 -17.34 -14.32
N GLY A 262 -21.19 -17.61 -13.95
CA GLY A 262 -20.71 -18.97 -13.66
C GLY A 262 -21.47 -19.63 -12.50
N LYS A 263 -21.73 -18.90 -11.41
CA LYS A 263 -22.52 -19.42 -10.28
C LYS A 263 -23.96 -19.72 -10.66
N ARG A 264 -24.59 -18.90 -11.51
CA ARG A 264 -25.94 -19.16 -12.02
C ARG A 264 -26.00 -20.41 -12.90
N MET A 265 -24.97 -20.63 -13.72
CA MET A 265 -24.88 -21.84 -14.56
C MET A 265 -24.71 -23.11 -13.73
N VAL A 266 -23.84 -23.10 -12.72
CA VAL A 266 -23.62 -24.26 -11.82
C VAL A 266 -24.87 -24.55 -10.97
N GLY A 267 -25.53 -23.52 -10.44
CA GLY A 267 -26.78 -23.70 -9.69
C GLY A 267 -27.97 -24.17 -10.56
N ALA A 268 -27.98 -23.83 -11.85
CA ALA A 268 -28.97 -24.33 -12.79
C ALA A 268 -28.77 -25.81 -13.14
N THR A 269 -27.52 -26.30 -13.15
CA THR A 269 -27.21 -27.73 -13.39
C THR A 269 -27.47 -28.62 -12.17
N GLU A 270 -27.35 -28.09 -10.95
CA GLU A 270 -27.65 -28.84 -9.71
C GLU A 270 -29.15 -28.90 -9.38
N GLY A 271 -29.97 -27.98 -9.91
CA GLY A 271 -31.43 -27.94 -9.71
C GLY A 271 -32.24 -28.82 -10.67
N THR A 272 -31.59 -29.51 -11.61
CA THR A 272 -32.21 -30.40 -12.61
C THR A 272 -31.87 -31.88 -12.42
N GLY A 273 -31.27 -32.25 -11.28
CA GLY A 273 -30.93 -33.62 -10.90
C GLY A 273 -31.90 -34.23 -9.90
#